data_AF-A0A139HYE5-F1
#
_entry.id   AF-A0A139HYE5-F1
#
_cell.length_a   1.000
_cell.length_b   1.000
_cell.length_c   1.000
_cell.angle_alpha   90.00
_cell.angle_beta   90.00
_cell.angle_gamma   90.00
#
_symmetry.space_group_name_H-M   'P 1'
#
loop_
_entity.id
_entity.type
_entity.pdbx_description
1 polymer ?
#
loop_
_entity_poly.entity_id
_entity_poly.type
_entity_poly.pdbx_seq_one_letter_code
_entity_poly.pdbx_strand_id
1 'polypeptide(L)'
;MATSINIPQILAVAVVGFLAIRWWMSKPPTTASGVVDPVKIDQVSSMFPQLDRRSIAWDLQRNGGSVEATTERVLGGRGLETPPPSFQPQRQPQPAAELARPDLITRYGLQGKVMGKEEQQQAVSGWSSDKVVRAEGLKRRREEMILAARRKMMEKDDNEAAS
;
A
#
# COMPACT_ATOMS: atom_id res chain seq x y z
N MET A 1 10.94 2.38 60.58
CA MET A 1 12.14 1.87 59.87
C MET A 1 12.09 2.47 58.47
N ALA A 2 13.02 3.36 58.13
CA ALA A 2 13.03 4.01 56.82
C ALA A 2 13.66 3.06 55.79
N THR A 3 12.89 2.60 54.81
CA THR A 3 13.37 1.76 53.72
C THR A 3 14.22 2.61 52.79
N SER A 4 15.54 2.39 52.76
CA SER A 4 16.44 3.05 51.82
C SER A 4 16.11 2.57 50.40
N ILE A 5 15.45 3.43 49.63
CA ILE A 5 15.18 3.16 48.22
C ILE A 5 16.50 3.33 47.45
N ASN A 6 17.09 2.21 47.05
CA ASN A 6 18.36 2.18 46.35
C ASN A 6 18.16 2.64 44.89
N ILE A 7 18.72 3.80 44.55
CA ILE A 7 18.76 4.34 43.18
C ILE A 7 19.19 3.29 42.12
N PRO A 8 20.22 2.44 42.33
CA PRO A 8 20.58 1.42 41.34
C PRO A 8 19.48 0.36 41.12
N GLN A 9 18.67 0.06 42.13
CA GLN A 9 17.56 -0.89 42.02
C GLN A 9 16.39 -0.29 41.22
N ILE A 10 16.13 1.01 41.35
CA ILE A 10 15.13 1.71 40.50
C ILE A 10 15.55 1.66 39.03
N LEU A 11 16.83 1.90 38.74
CA LEU A 11 17.34 1.82 37.37
C LEU A 11 17.21 0.41 36.78
N ALA A 12 17.53 -0.62 37.55
CA ALA A 12 17.37 -2.00 37.11
C ALA A 12 15.90 -2.34 36.79
N VAL A 13 14.96 -1.95 37.66
CA VAL A 13 13.53 -2.16 37.44
C VAL A 13 13.02 -1.35 36.25
N ALA A 14 13.49 -0.11 36.08
CA ALA A 14 13.12 0.73 34.95
C ALA A 14 13.61 0.14 33.61
N VAL A 15 14.83 -0.39 33.56
CA VAL A 15 15.38 -1.04 32.36
C VAL A 15 14.62 -2.33 32.05
N VAL A 16 14.39 -3.20 33.04
CA VAL A 16 13.62 -4.45 32.84
C VAL A 16 12.18 -4.14 32.43
N GLY A 17 11.53 -3.16 33.06
CA GLY A 17 10.19 -2.71 32.69
C GLY A 17 10.15 -2.11 31.29
N PHE A 18 11.14 -1.29 30.92
CA PHE A 18 11.27 -0.75 29.56
C PHE A 18 11.46 -1.86 28.53
N LEU A 19 12.31 -2.86 28.79
CA LEU A 19 12.51 -4.00 27.89
C LEU A 19 11.24 -4.86 27.79
N ALA A 20 10.51 -5.07 28.89
CA ALA A 20 9.24 -5.81 28.88
C ALA A 20 8.16 -5.07 28.08
N ILE A 21 8.02 -3.74 28.28
CA ILE A 21 7.10 -2.90 27.52
C ILE A 21 7.53 -2.85 26.06
N ARG A 22 8.83 -2.69 25.78
CA ARG A 22 9.40 -2.71 24.43
C ARG A 22 9.09 -4.03 23.74
N TRP A 23 9.24 -5.16 24.42
CA TRP A 23 8.94 -6.48 23.88
C TRP A 23 7.44 -6.66 23.66
N TRP A 24 6.60 -6.21 24.59
CA TRP A 24 5.14 -6.26 24.45
C TRP A 24 4.59 -5.32 23.36
N MET A 25 5.19 -4.13 23.18
CA MET A 25 4.87 -3.21 22.08
C MET A 25 5.58 -3.55 20.77
N SER A 26 6.58 -4.43 20.79
CA SER A 26 7.18 -4.97 19.58
C SER A 26 6.15 -5.91 18.97
N LYS A 27 5.24 -5.33 18.19
CA LYS A 27 4.36 -6.07 17.31
C LYS A 27 5.25 -7.06 16.55
N PRO A 28 5.03 -8.38 16.65
CA PRO A 28 5.74 -9.30 15.78
C PRO A 28 5.53 -8.78 14.35
N PRO A 29 6.56 -8.82 13.48
CA PRO A 29 6.33 -8.54 12.07
C PRO A 29 5.17 -9.43 11.70
N THR A 30 4.07 -8.81 11.27
CA THR A 30 2.90 -9.56 10.81
C THR A 30 3.43 -10.44 9.70
N THR A 31 3.67 -11.71 10.00
CA THR A 31 3.64 -12.78 9.01
C THR A 31 2.22 -12.73 8.50
N ALA A 32 2.00 -11.85 7.52
CA ALA A 32 0.74 -11.72 6.83
C ALA A 32 0.53 -13.07 6.16
N SER A 33 -0.23 -13.93 6.82
CA SER A 33 -0.63 -15.23 6.30
C SER A 33 -1.15 -15.03 4.88
N GLY A 34 -0.39 -15.50 3.90
CA GLY A 34 -0.82 -15.67 2.51
C GLY A 34 -0.73 -14.45 1.57
N VAL A 35 -0.56 -13.22 2.06
CA VAL A 35 -0.51 -12.04 1.15
C VAL A 35 0.92 -11.70 0.81
N VAL A 36 1.36 -12.16 -0.37
CA VAL A 36 2.65 -11.78 -0.94
C VAL A 36 2.57 -10.36 -1.48
N ASP A 37 3.48 -9.50 -1.02
CA ASP A 37 3.58 -8.11 -1.50
C ASP A 37 3.99 -8.10 -2.98
N PRO A 38 3.20 -7.49 -3.88
CA PRO A 38 3.52 -7.43 -5.31
C PRO A 38 4.86 -6.73 -5.59
N VAL A 39 5.29 -5.79 -4.75
CA VAL A 39 6.56 -5.07 -4.92
C VAL A 39 7.75 -6.02 -4.84
N LYS A 40 7.67 -7.01 -3.94
CA LYS A 40 8.73 -8.02 -3.75
C LYS A 40 8.83 -8.95 -4.95
N ILE A 41 7.68 -9.31 -5.53
CA ILE A 41 7.63 -10.13 -6.75
C ILE A 41 8.26 -9.36 -7.91
N ASP A 42 7.94 -8.07 -8.07
CA ASP A 42 8.51 -7.22 -9.12
C ASP A 42 10.03 -7.06 -8.99
N GLN A 43 10.54 -6.93 -7.76
CA GLN A 43 11.97 -6.86 -7.49
C GLN A 43 12.70 -8.12 -7.97
N VAL A 44 12.23 -9.31 -7.57
CA VAL A 44 12.83 -10.59 -8.00
C VAL A 44 12.67 -10.79 -9.51
N SER A 45 11.51 -10.43 -10.07
CA SER A 45 11.25 -10.52 -11.51
C SER A 45 12.18 -9.62 -12.33
N SER A 46 12.64 -8.49 -11.78
CA SER A 46 13.57 -7.58 -12.45
C SER A 46 15.00 -8.12 -12.45
N MET A 47 15.40 -8.85 -11.40
CA MET A 47 16.72 -9.50 -11.30
C MET A 47 16.78 -10.78 -12.13
N PHE A 48 15.67 -11.53 -12.21
CA PHE A 48 15.57 -12.81 -12.87
C PHE A 48 14.36 -12.84 -13.82
N PRO A 49 14.43 -12.16 -14.99
CA PRO A 49 13.33 -12.10 -15.95
C PRO A 49 12.94 -13.47 -16.53
N GLN A 50 13.82 -14.47 -16.44
CA GLN A 50 13.56 -15.85 -16.84
C GLN A 50 12.65 -16.63 -15.87
N LEU A 51 12.43 -16.13 -14.66
CA LEU A 51 11.61 -16.79 -13.65
C LEU A 51 10.16 -16.33 -13.75
N ASP A 52 9.25 -17.29 -13.74
CA ASP A 52 7.82 -16.98 -13.78
C ASP A 52 7.37 -16.31 -12.48
N ARG A 53 6.60 -15.22 -12.60
CA ARG A 53 6.10 -14.44 -11.46
C ARG A 53 5.26 -15.28 -10.49
N ARG A 54 4.58 -16.33 -10.98
CA ARG A 54 3.82 -17.27 -10.14
C ARG A 54 4.75 -18.11 -9.26
N SER A 55 5.88 -18.56 -9.82
CA SER A 55 6.88 -19.33 -9.08
C SER A 55 7.57 -18.49 -8.00
N ILE A 56 7.86 -17.22 -8.32
CA ILE A 56 8.39 -16.24 -7.36
C ILE A 56 7.40 -16.01 -6.22
N ALA A 57 6.12 -15.76 -6.54
CA ALA A 57 5.08 -15.56 -5.54
C ALA A 57 4.92 -16.78 -4.63
N TRP A 58 4.98 -17.98 -5.19
CA TRP A 58 4.90 -19.24 -4.44
C TRP A 58 6.08 -19.45 -3.50
N ASP A 59 7.30 -19.13 -3.94
CA ASP A 59 8.48 -19.22 -3.10
C ASP A 59 8.46 -18.17 -1.98
N LEU A 60 8.12 -16.93 -2.33
CA LEU A 60 7.96 -15.84 -1.38
C LEU A 60 6.88 -16.15 -0.33
N GLN A 61 5.79 -16.80 -0.72
CA GLN A 61 4.76 -17.18 0.24
C GLN A 61 5.29 -18.19 1.26
N ARG A 62 6.12 -19.15 0.84
CA ARG A 62 6.65 -20.21 1.72
C ARG A 62 7.83 -19.76 2.55
N ASN A 63 8.59 -18.78 2.07
CA ASN A 63 9.77 -18.26 2.76
C ASN A 63 9.48 -17.05 3.67
N GLY A 64 8.21 -16.69 3.87
CA GLY A 64 7.80 -15.56 4.71
C GLY A 64 7.94 -14.19 4.04
N GLY A 65 8.03 -14.15 2.72
CA GLY A 65 8.15 -12.93 1.92
C GLY A 65 9.55 -12.33 1.95
N SER A 66 10.58 -13.16 2.07
CA SER A 66 11.99 -12.74 2.03
C SER A 66 12.51 -12.83 0.60
N VAL A 67 12.82 -11.66 0.02
CA VAL A 67 13.42 -11.54 -1.31
C VAL A 67 14.82 -12.13 -1.32
N GLU A 68 15.60 -11.88 -0.26
CA GLU A 68 16.98 -12.37 -0.13
C GLU A 68 17.05 -13.89 -0.15
N ALA A 69 16.16 -14.56 0.60
CA ALA A 69 16.09 -16.01 0.65
C ALA A 69 15.72 -16.61 -0.73
N THR A 70 14.86 -15.94 -1.49
CA THR A 70 14.54 -16.33 -2.88
C THR A 70 15.76 -16.11 -3.79
N THR A 71 16.45 -14.97 -3.68
CA THR A 71 17.60 -14.65 -4.52
C THR A 71 18.77 -15.63 -4.29
N GLU A 72 19.11 -15.93 -3.04
CA GLU A 72 20.18 -16.86 -2.68
C GLU A 72 19.89 -18.27 -3.22
N ARG A 73 18.63 -18.71 -3.14
CA ARG A 73 18.21 -20.02 -3.66
C ARG A 73 18.35 -20.10 -5.18
N VAL A 74 17.92 -19.05 -5.88
CA VAL A 74 18.02 -18.95 -7.35
C VAL A 74 19.50 -18.96 -7.77
N LEU A 75 20.34 -18.19 -7.09
CA LEU A 75 21.78 -18.14 -7.35
C LEU A 75 22.49 -19.45 -7.01
N GLY A 76 22.02 -20.18 -6.00
CA GLY A 76 22.53 -21.50 -5.62
C GLY A 76 22.19 -22.64 -6.59
N GLY A 77 21.61 -22.33 -7.76
CA GLY A 77 21.32 -23.30 -8.83
C GLY A 77 20.10 -24.20 -8.57
N ARG A 78 19.51 -24.10 -7.38
CA ARG A 78 18.26 -24.78 -7.03
C ARG A 78 17.11 -23.86 -7.44
N GLY A 79 16.74 -23.89 -8.72
CA GLY A 79 15.68 -23.05 -9.28
C GLY A 79 14.37 -23.08 -8.47
N LEU A 80 13.48 -22.12 -8.75
CA LEU A 80 12.21 -22.02 -8.02
C LEU A 80 11.33 -23.25 -8.26
N GLU A 81 10.69 -23.72 -7.19
CA GLU A 81 9.79 -24.86 -7.26
C GLU A 81 8.52 -24.50 -8.03
N THR A 82 8.04 -25.45 -8.83
CA THR A 82 6.85 -25.24 -9.65
C THR A 82 5.60 -25.19 -8.75
N PRO A 83 4.86 -24.07 -8.74
CA PRO A 83 3.66 -23.95 -7.93
C PRO A 83 2.56 -24.94 -8.37
N PRO A 84 1.77 -25.49 -7.43
CA PRO A 84 0.63 -26.33 -7.78
C PRO A 84 -0.40 -25.55 -8.61
N PRO A 85 -1.18 -26.23 -9.48
CA PRO A 85 -2.15 -25.56 -10.35
C PRO A 85 -3.25 -24.81 -9.58
N SER A 86 -3.52 -25.21 -8.34
CA SER A 86 -4.45 -24.52 -7.42
C SER A 86 -3.90 -23.20 -6.88
N PHE A 87 -2.59 -22.96 -6.96
CA PHE A 87 -2.01 -21.71 -6.49
C PHE A 87 -2.30 -20.59 -7.48
N GLN A 88 -3.19 -19.69 -7.06
CA GLN A 88 -3.45 -18.42 -7.72
C GLN A 88 -2.93 -17.32 -6.80
N PRO A 89 -1.82 -16.64 -7.14
CA PRO A 89 -1.40 -15.47 -6.38
C PRO A 89 -2.55 -14.49 -6.41
N GLN A 90 -2.94 -13.98 -5.24
CA GLN A 90 -4.05 -13.03 -5.08
C GLN A 90 -3.73 -11.77 -5.88
N ARG A 91 -4.10 -11.77 -7.16
CA ARG A 91 -4.05 -10.60 -8.02
C ARG A 91 -4.98 -9.60 -7.37
N GLN A 92 -4.45 -8.42 -7.06
CA GLN A 92 -5.30 -7.29 -6.71
C GLN A 92 -6.38 -7.17 -7.79
N PRO A 93 -7.65 -7.02 -7.42
CA PRO A 93 -8.74 -7.03 -8.39
C PRO A 93 -8.47 -5.93 -9.42
N GLN A 94 -8.20 -6.34 -10.65
CA GLN A 94 -8.34 -5.47 -11.80
C GLN A 94 -9.80 -4.99 -11.81
N PRO A 95 -10.07 -3.69 -12.00
CA PRO A 95 -11.43 -3.17 -11.99
C PRO A 95 -12.18 -3.66 -13.24
N ALA A 96 -12.75 -4.87 -13.16
CA ALA A 96 -13.67 -5.42 -14.15
C ALA A 96 -15.07 -5.64 -13.56
N ALA A 97 -15.45 -4.79 -12.61
CA ALA A 97 -16.79 -4.76 -12.01
C ALA A 97 -17.19 -3.31 -11.69
N GLU A 98 -17.39 -2.51 -12.73
CA GLU A 98 -17.79 -1.10 -12.63
C GLU A 98 -19.31 -0.88 -12.57
N LEU A 99 -20.12 -1.93 -12.42
CA LEU A 99 -21.58 -1.82 -12.56
C LEU A 99 -22.39 -1.69 -11.26
N ALA A 100 -21.76 -1.47 -10.10
CA ALA A 100 -22.51 -1.32 -8.83
C ALA A 100 -21.90 -0.35 -7.81
N ARG A 101 -20.88 0.42 -8.17
CA ARG A 101 -20.33 1.44 -7.27
C ARG A 101 -21.04 2.78 -7.53
N PRO A 102 -21.53 3.47 -6.49
CA PRO A 102 -22.06 4.82 -6.68
C PRO A 102 -20.98 5.72 -7.27
N ASP A 103 -21.37 6.57 -8.22
CA ASP A 103 -20.47 7.51 -8.90
C ASP A 103 -19.65 8.31 -7.87
N LEU A 104 -18.38 8.53 -8.18
CA LEU A 104 -17.46 9.32 -7.35
C LEU A 104 -17.99 10.75 -7.15
N ILE A 105 -18.66 11.32 -8.16
CA ILE A 105 -19.31 12.63 -8.04
C ILE A 105 -20.34 12.61 -6.90
N THR A 106 -21.12 11.54 -6.82
CA THR A 106 -22.15 11.37 -5.78
C THR A 106 -21.58 11.09 -4.41
N ARG A 107 -20.56 10.23 -4.34
CA ARG A 107 -19.90 9.87 -3.08
C ARG A 107 -19.21 11.05 -2.40
N TYR A 108 -18.69 11.98 -3.19
CA TYR A 108 -17.97 13.16 -2.69
C TYR A 108 -18.82 14.44 -2.65
N GLY A 109 -20.12 14.39 -3.01
CA GLY A 109 -21.00 15.56 -2.97
C GLY A 109 -20.61 16.65 -3.97
N LEU A 110 -20.08 16.27 -5.14
CA LEU A 110 -19.51 17.19 -6.14
C LEU A 110 -20.51 17.67 -7.18
N GLN A 111 -21.79 17.33 -7.06
CA GLN A 111 -22.82 17.59 -8.09
C GLN A 111 -22.94 19.08 -8.44
N GLY A 112 -22.89 19.97 -7.44
CA GLY A 112 -22.97 21.42 -7.66
C GLY A 112 -21.76 21.99 -8.44
N LYS A 113 -20.56 21.43 -8.22
CA LYS A 113 -19.31 21.85 -8.87
C LYS A 113 -19.17 21.34 -10.32
N VAL A 114 -19.93 20.31 -10.70
CA VAL A 114 -19.96 19.83 -12.10
C VAL A 114 -20.77 20.78 -12.98
N MET A 115 -21.83 21.38 -12.42
CA MET A 115 -22.70 22.33 -13.14
C MET A 115 -22.09 23.74 -13.23
N GLY A 116 -21.25 24.11 -12.25
CA GLY A 116 -20.48 25.34 -12.26
C GLY A 116 -19.15 25.18 -13.01
N LYS A 117 -18.92 26.00 -14.04
CA LYS A 117 -17.65 26.04 -14.77
C LYS A 117 -16.59 26.77 -13.94
N GLU A 118 -16.02 26.11 -12.93
CA GLU A 118 -14.96 26.72 -12.11
C GLU A 118 -13.58 26.63 -12.79
N GLU A 119 -12.90 27.78 -12.78
CA GLU A 119 -11.55 28.04 -13.29
C GLU A 119 -10.50 27.39 -12.38
N GLN A 120 -9.53 26.73 -13.00
CA GLN A 120 -8.46 26.00 -12.34
C GLN A 120 -7.53 26.96 -11.58
N GLN A 121 -7.73 27.09 -10.27
CA GLN A 121 -6.74 27.71 -9.39
C GLN A 121 -5.54 26.77 -9.28
N GLN A 122 -4.37 27.20 -9.75
CA GLN A 122 -3.10 26.49 -9.63
C GLN A 122 -2.84 26.13 -8.16
N ALA A 123 -2.91 24.83 -7.84
CA ALA A 123 -2.66 24.34 -6.50
C ALA A 123 -1.16 24.47 -6.18
N VAL A 124 -0.83 25.28 -5.17
CA VAL A 124 0.55 25.42 -4.69
C VAL A 124 1.03 24.07 -4.15
N SER A 125 2.07 23.52 -4.78
CA SER A 125 2.61 22.19 -4.49
C SER A 125 3.52 22.21 -3.27
N GLY A 126 2.95 22.14 -2.08
CA GLY A 126 3.69 21.94 -0.83
C GLY A 126 2.98 20.92 0.07
N TRP A 127 3.73 20.01 0.69
CA TRP A 127 3.21 19.16 1.76
C TRP A 127 3.26 19.97 3.06
N SER A 128 2.12 20.37 3.60
CA SER A 128 2.08 21.07 4.88
C SER A 128 2.51 20.14 6.01
N SER A 129 3.16 20.67 7.05
CA SER A 129 3.53 19.91 8.25
C SER A 129 2.32 19.59 9.14
N ASP A 130 1.27 20.41 9.08
CA ASP A 130 0.03 20.23 9.82
C ASP A 130 -0.87 19.12 9.25
N LYS A 131 -1.26 18.19 10.11
CA LYS A 131 -2.11 17.04 9.74
C LYS A 131 -3.46 17.47 9.17
N VAL A 132 -4.06 18.52 9.72
CA VAL A 132 -5.39 19.02 9.30
C VAL A 132 -5.29 19.64 7.91
N VAL A 133 -4.39 20.62 7.73
CA VAL A 133 -4.15 21.29 6.45
C VAL A 133 -3.80 20.29 5.34
N ARG A 134 -3.02 19.26 5.68
CA ARG A 134 -2.68 18.20 4.73
C ARG A 134 -3.89 17.35 4.35
N ALA A 135 -4.71 16.97 5.33
CA ALA A 135 -5.92 16.19 5.07
C ALA A 135 -6.89 16.97 4.17
N GLU A 136 -7.05 18.27 4.42
CA GLU A 136 -7.85 19.17 3.59
C GLU A 136 -7.26 19.33 2.19
N GLY A 137 -5.95 19.54 2.07
CA GLY A 137 -5.26 19.64 0.78
C GLY A 137 -5.37 18.36 -0.05
N LEU A 138 -5.25 17.18 0.58
CA LEU A 138 -5.46 15.89 -0.09
C LEU A 138 -6.92 15.70 -0.51
N LYS A 139 -7.88 16.16 0.29
CA LYS A 139 -9.30 16.13 -0.07
C LYS A 139 -9.56 17.00 -1.30
N ARG A 140 -9.07 18.24 -1.32
CA ARG A 140 -9.18 19.16 -2.44
C ARG A 140 -8.58 18.60 -3.73
N ARG A 141 -7.36 18.05 -3.69
CA ARG A 141 -6.72 17.41 -4.86
C ARG A 141 -7.51 16.22 -5.40
N ARG A 142 -8.16 15.44 -4.53
CA ARG A 142 -9.03 14.32 -4.96
C ARG A 142 -10.29 14.84 -5.65
N GLU A 143 -10.94 15.86 -5.09
CA GLU A 143 -12.11 16.48 -5.71
C GLU A 143 -11.76 17.05 -7.10
N GLU A 144 -10.64 17.77 -7.21
CA GLU A 144 -10.13 18.31 -8.48
C GLU A 144 -9.83 17.20 -9.50
N MET A 145 -9.21 16.10 -9.07
CA MET A 145 -8.94 14.94 -9.92
C MET A 145 -10.22 14.30 -10.44
N ILE A 146 -11.25 14.14 -9.61
CA ILE A 146 -12.54 13.56 -10.00
C ILE A 146 -13.22 14.44 -11.05
N LEU A 147 -13.22 15.76 -10.85
CA LEU A 147 -13.80 16.70 -11.82
C LEU A 147 -13.04 16.69 -13.14
N ALA A 148 -11.70 16.70 -13.11
CA ALA A 148 -10.88 16.63 -14.31
C ALA A 148 -11.07 15.31 -15.07
N ALA A 149 -11.17 14.18 -14.36
CA ALA A 149 -11.45 12.87 -14.95
C ALA A 149 -12.82 12.86 -15.64
N ARG A 150 -13.84 13.46 -15.02
CA ARG A 150 -15.18 13.58 -15.62
C ARG A 150 -15.16 14.41 -16.91
N ARG A 151 -14.52 15.57 -16.89
CA ARG A 151 -14.36 16.42 -18.10
C ARG A 151 -13.65 15.66 -19.23
N LYS A 152 -12.56 14.97 -18.91
CA LYS A 152 -11.79 14.18 -19.88
C LYS A 152 -12.56 12.98 -20.44
N MET A 153 -13.47 12.37 -19.67
CA MET A 153 -14.37 11.33 -20.18
C MET A 153 -15.35 11.92 -21.19
N MET A 154 -16.01 13.03 -20.86
CA MET A 154 -16.95 13.70 -21.77
C MET A 154 -16.29 14.08 -23.10
N GLU A 155 -15.08 14.67 -23.07
CA GLU A 155 -14.32 15.02 -24.28
C GLU A 155 -13.99 13.79 -25.16
N LYS A 156 -13.73 12.63 -24.54
CA LYS A 156 -13.49 11.38 -25.27
C LYS A 156 -14.77 10.83 -25.90
N ASP A 157 -15.88 10.85 -25.16
CA ASP A 157 -17.18 10.40 -25.65
C ASP A 157 -17.64 11.26 -26.84
N ASP A 158 -17.44 12.58 -26.77
CA ASP A 158 -17.74 13.52 -27.87
C ASP A 158 -16.85 13.27 -29.09
N ASN A 159 -15.56 13.00 -28.89
CA ASN A 159 -14.62 12.72 -29.98
C ASN A 159 -14.86 11.34 -30.62
N GLU A 160 -15.29 10.35 -29.85
CA GLU A 160 -15.70 9.02 -30.33
C GLU A 160 -17.03 9.09 -31.11
N ALA A 161 -17.98 9.93 -30.68
CA ALA A 161 -19.23 10.15 -31.42
C ALA A 161 -19.05 10.95 -32.72
N ALA A 162 -17.98 11.75 -32.84
CA ALA A 162 -17.65 12.54 -34.02
C ALA A 162 -16.75 11.82 -35.04
N SER A 163 -16.25 10.61 -34.72
CA SER A 163 -15.41 9.77 -35.57
C SER A 163 -16.23 8.65 -36.23
#